data_AF-K1L5W3-F1
#
_entry.id   AF-K1L5W3-F1
#
_cell.length_a   1.000
_cell.length_b   1.000
_cell.length_c   1.000
_cell.angle_alpha   90.00
_cell.angle_beta   90.00
_cell.angle_gamma   90.00
#
_symmetry.space_group_name_H-M   'P 1'
#
loop_
_entity.id
_entity.type
_entity.pdbx_description
1 polymer ?
#
loop_
_entity_poly.entity_id
_entity_poly.type
_entity_poly.pdbx_seq_one_letter_code
_entity_poly.pdbx_strand_id
1 'polypeptide(L)'
;MYRTLLTAVLALFPLMGMAQAKLETLLSERDKMHREWKVSESKKSGIFGNRTKKDMIETNEWMSRIINKDNQIMDELRMINEIEKTEITYEKNDYKFISQKQEREIAILKRALAEKDQVVEAKRSDKRTYEWTTLIFFLGTSIFAFLYIKERKILKGL
;
A
#
# COMPACT_ATOMS: atom_id res chain seq x y z
N MET A 1 9.99 -15.80 20.53
CA MET A 1 8.82 -15.35 19.75
C MET A 1 9.20 -14.86 18.34
N TYR A 2 10.25 -14.03 18.17
CA TYR A 2 10.70 -13.61 16.82
C TYR A 2 11.34 -14.73 15.97
N ARG A 3 12.10 -15.66 16.58
CA ARG A 3 12.69 -16.81 15.84
C ARG A 3 11.63 -17.73 15.24
N THR A 4 10.54 -17.99 15.95
CA THR A 4 9.43 -18.84 15.49
C THR A 4 8.61 -18.17 14.39
N LEU A 5 8.47 -16.84 14.43
CA LEU A 5 7.85 -16.06 13.35
C LEU A 5 8.71 -16.04 12.08
N LEU A 6 10.03 -15.88 12.23
CA LEU A 6 10.96 -15.86 11.11
C LEU A 6 11.01 -17.21 10.38
N THR A 7 10.99 -18.32 11.12
CA THR A 7 10.91 -19.67 10.53
C THR A 7 9.58 -19.93 9.84
N ALA A 8 8.47 -19.40 10.36
CA ALA A 8 7.16 -19.54 9.72
C ALA A 8 7.07 -18.75 8.39
N VAL A 9 7.66 -17.56 8.33
CA VAL A 9 7.72 -16.74 7.10
C VAL A 9 8.63 -17.39 6.05
N LEU A 10 9.78 -17.95 6.46
CA LEU A 10 10.67 -18.68 5.55
C LEU A 10 10.04 -19.97 5.00
N ALA A 11 9.16 -20.62 5.76
CA ALA A 11 8.45 -21.82 5.32
C ALA A 11 7.35 -21.56 4.28
N LEU A 12 6.92 -20.29 4.11
CA LEU A 12 5.89 -19.89 3.14
C LEU A 12 6.47 -19.49 1.78
N PHE A 13 7.77 -19.22 1.69
CA PHE A 13 8.47 -18.87 0.45
C PHE A 13 8.33 -19.86 -0.73
N PRO A 14 8.32 -21.20 -0.52
CA PRO A 14 8.25 -22.15 -1.64
C PRO A 14 6.88 -22.21 -2.35
N LEU A 15 5.83 -21.60 -1.80
CA LEU A 15 4.50 -21.59 -2.42
C LEU A 15 4.38 -20.62 -3.61
N MET A 16 5.22 -19.57 -3.66
CA MET A 16 5.14 -18.56 -4.73
C MET A 16 5.71 -19.03 -6.09
N GLY A 17 6.47 -20.13 -6.13
CA GLY A 17 7.12 -20.62 -7.36
C GLY A 17 6.31 -21.59 -8.22
N MET A 18 5.13 -22.04 -7.77
CA MET A 18 4.44 -23.17 -8.42
C MET A 18 3.83 -22.84 -9.79
N ALA A 19 3.35 -21.60 -10.01
CA ALA A 19 2.81 -21.20 -11.31
C ALA A 19 3.90 -21.09 -12.39
N GLN A 20 5.07 -20.56 -12.01
CA GLN A 20 6.21 -20.42 -12.91
C GLN A 20 6.79 -21.79 -13.30
N ALA A 21 6.82 -22.74 -12.36
CA ALA A 21 7.26 -24.11 -12.62
C ALA A 21 6.38 -24.86 -13.64
N LYS A 22 5.06 -24.62 -13.64
CA LYS A 22 4.14 -25.23 -14.60
C LYS A 22 4.35 -24.67 -16.01
N LEU A 23 4.47 -23.34 -16.15
CA LEU A 23 4.76 -22.70 -17.43
C LEU A 23 6.09 -23.17 -18.02
N GLU A 24 7.14 -23.25 -17.20
CA GLU A 24 8.45 -23.75 -17.61
C GLU A 24 8.39 -25.21 -18.11
N THR A 25 7.61 -26.05 -17.42
CA THR A 25 7.37 -27.43 -17.85
C THR A 25 6.69 -27.48 -19.23
N LEU A 26 5.65 -26.67 -19.46
CA LEU A 26 4.95 -26.62 -20.74
C LEU A 26 5.86 -26.14 -21.87
N LEU A 27 6.72 -25.14 -21.62
CA LEU A 27 7.71 -24.65 -22.58
C LEU A 27 8.76 -25.72 -22.92
N SER A 28 9.27 -26.43 -21.92
CA SER A 28 10.23 -27.53 -22.10
C SER A 28 9.64 -28.66 -22.96
N GLU A 29 8.37 -29.04 -22.70
CA GLU A 29 7.66 -30.02 -23.50
C GLU A 29 7.46 -29.56 -24.94
N ARG A 30 7.08 -28.29 -25.15
CA ARG A 30 6.92 -27.67 -26.46
C ARG A 30 8.23 -27.72 -27.24
N ASP A 31 9.35 -27.39 -26.61
CA ASP A 31 10.66 -27.42 -27.25
C ASP A 31 11.09 -28.84 -27.63
N LYS A 32 10.76 -29.83 -26.80
CA LYS A 32 10.95 -31.24 -27.16
C LYS A 32 10.16 -31.60 -28.41
N MET A 33 8.87 -31.26 -28.47
CA MET A 33 8.03 -31.50 -29.66
C MET A 33 8.56 -30.77 -30.89
N HIS A 34 9.07 -29.56 -30.73
CA HIS A 34 9.63 -28.79 -31.84
C HIS A 34 10.92 -29.40 -32.40
N ARG A 35 11.72 -30.06 -31.56
CA ARG A 35 12.89 -30.85 -32.00
C ARG A 35 12.45 -32.07 -32.81
N GLU A 36 11.46 -32.83 -32.32
CA GLU A 36 10.91 -33.98 -33.04
C GLU A 36 10.28 -33.58 -34.38
N TRP A 37 9.57 -32.44 -34.41
CA TRP A 37 9.05 -31.87 -35.65
C TRP A 37 10.16 -31.55 -36.66
N LYS A 38 11.28 -30.94 -36.23
CA LYS A 38 12.43 -30.67 -37.11
C LYS A 38 13.03 -31.97 -37.69
N VAL A 39 13.10 -33.02 -36.88
CA VAL A 39 13.56 -34.34 -37.34
C VAL A 39 12.57 -34.91 -38.37
N SER A 40 11.26 -34.85 -38.11
CA SER A 40 10.23 -35.29 -39.04
C SER A 40 10.22 -34.51 -40.35
N GLU A 41 10.42 -33.19 -40.29
CA GLU A 41 10.42 -32.30 -41.46
C GLU A 41 11.61 -32.57 -42.39
N SER A 42 12.78 -32.91 -41.82
CA SER A 42 13.98 -33.23 -42.59
C SER A 42 13.98 -34.65 -43.19
N LYS A 43 13.05 -35.51 -42.77
CA LYS A 43 12.96 -36.92 -43.19
C LYS A 43 12.41 -37.02 -44.62
N LYS A 44 13.11 -37.78 -45.46
CA LYS A 44 12.69 -38.10 -46.83
C LYS A 44 12.80 -39.61 -47.05
N SER A 45 11.70 -40.32 -46.87
CA SER A 45 11.68 -41.79 -46.96
C SER A 45 11.35 -42.33 -48.36
N GLY A 46 11.10 -41.45 -49.33
CA GLY A 46 10.81 -41.85 -50.70
C GLY A 46 12.02 -42.45 -51.41
N ILE A 47 11.76 -43.41 -52.30
CA ILE A 47 12.78 -44.16 -53.06
C ILE A 47 13.75 -43.23 -53.83
N PHE A 48 13.29 -42.03 -54.20
CA PHE A 48 14.09 -41.03 -54.93
C PHE A 48 14.55 -39.86 -54.05
N GLY A 49 14.56 -40.03 -52.72
CA GLY A 49 14.91 -38.95 -51.79
C GLY A 49 13.85 -37.85 -51.70
N ASN A 50 12.62 -38.13 -52.14
CA ASN A 50 11.46 -37.24 -51.99
C ASN A 50 10.69 -37.54 -50.69
N ARG A 51 9.96 -36.55 -50.19
CA ARG A 51 9.05 -36.77 -49.05
C ARG A 51 7.86 -37.61 -49.48
N THR A 52 7.51 -38.60 -48.68
CA THR A 52 6.30 -39.41 -48.91
C THR A 52 5.09 -38.76 -48.24
N LYS A 53 3.88 -39.19 -48.63
CA LYS A 53 2.65 -38.81 -47.92
C LYS A 53 2.72 -39.16 -46.43
N LYS A 54 3.36 -40.27 -46.08
CA LYS A 54 3.56 -40.69 -44.68
C LYS A 54 4.45 -39.71 -43.91
N ASP A 55 5.55 -39.26 -44.51
CA ASP A 55 6.43 -38.24 -43.90
C ASP A 55 5.68 -36.93 -43.66
N MET A 56 4.85 -36.51 -44.63
CA MET A 56 4.04 -35.29 -44.51
C MET A 56 2.96 -35.40 -43.41
N ILE A 57 2.33 -36.56 -43.26
CA ILE A 57 1.35 -36.81 -42.18
C ILE A 57 2.05 -36.74 -40.83
N GLU A 58 3.19 -37.40 -40.67
CA GLU A 58 3.98 -37.41 -39.43
C GLU A 58 4.35 -35.97 -39.01
N THR A 59 4.81 -35.14 -39.96
CA THR A 59 5.12 -33.73 -39.70
C THR A 59 3.88 -32.94 -39.28
N ASN A 60 2.75 -33.14 -39.96
CA ASN A 60 1.50 -32.44 -39.62
C ASN A 60 0.95 -32.85 -38.26
N GLU A 61 1.07 -34.12 -37.88
CA GLU A 61 0.71 -34.58 -36.53
C GLU A 61 1.56 -33.89 -35.46
N TRP A 62 2.87 -33.75 -35.68
CA TRP A 62 3.74 -32.98 -34.79
C TRP A 62 3.32 -31.52 -34.69
N MET A 63 2.98 -30.88 -35.82
CA MET A 63 2.49 -29.51 -35.82
C MET A 63 1.19 -29.36 -35.03
N SER A 64 0.24 -30.29 -35.19
CA SER A 64 -1.00 -30.29 -34.42
C SER A 64 -0.75 -30.43 -32.91
N ARG A 65 0.21 -31.28 -32.50
CA ARG A 65 0.61 -31.42 -31.09
C ARG A 65 1.24 -30.14 -30.55
N ILE A 66 2.10 -29.48 -31.33
CA ILE A 66 2.71 -28.19 -30.95
C ILE A 66 1.64 -27.12 -30.77
N ILE A 67 0.70 -26.99 -31.71
CA ILE A 67 -0.40 -26.02 -31.60
C ILE A 67 -1.24 -26.27 -30.34
N ASN A 68 -1.57 -27.53 -30.05
CA ASN A 68 -2.30 -27.86 -28.82
C ASN A 68 -1.51 -27.49 -27.56
N LYS A 69 -0.19 -27.66 -27.57
CA LYS A 69 0.68 -27.25 -26.46
C LYS A 69 0.78 -25.72 -26.34
N ASP A 70 0.87 -25.01 -27.46
CA ASP A 70 0.89 -23.55 -27.51
C ASP A 70 -0.42 -22.96 -26.95
N ASN A 71 -1.57 -23.60 -27.23
CA ASN A 71 -2.84 -23.21 -26.61
C ASN A 71 -2.81 -23.36 -25.07
N GLN A 72 -2.28 -24.47 -24.56
CA GLN A 72 -2.11 -24.67 -23.11
C GLN A 72 -1.18 -23.62 -22.48
N ILE A 73 -0.10 -23.25 -23.16
CA ILE A 73 0.82 -22.20 -22.73
C ILE A 73 0.09 -20.85 -22.69
N MET A 74 -0.70 -20.53 -23.72
CA MET A 74 -1.47 -19.29 -23.79
C MET A 74 -2.51 -19.18 -22.68
N ASP A 75 -3.19 -20.27 -22.34
CA ASP A 75 -4.16 -20.28 -21.25
C ASP A 75 -3.49 -20.07 -19.89
N GLU A 76 -2.32 -20.67 -19.66
CA GLU A 76 -1.53 -20.43 -18.44
C GLU A 76 -1.04 -18.98 -18.35
N LEU A 77 -0.54 -18.41 -19.44
CA LEU A 77 -0.12 -17.00 -19.49
C LEU A 77 -1.28 -16.03 -19.23
N ARG A 78 -2.48 -16.33 -19.74
CA ARG A 78 -3.70 -15.54 -19.45
C ARG A 78 -4.05 -15.61 -17.97
N MET A 79 -4.03 -16.79 -17.38
CA MET A 79 -4.30 -16.98 -15.95
C MET A 79 -3.32 -16.17 -15.09
N ILE A 80 -2.01 -16.23 -15.38
CA ILE A 80 -1.00 -15.44 -14.67
C ILE A 80 -1.28 -13.93 -14.80
N ASN A 81 -1.60 -13.46 -16.00
CA ASN A 81 -1.92 -12.05 -16.24
C ASN A 81 -3.19 -11.60 -15.48
N GLU A 82 -4.22 -12.45 -15.42
CA GLU A 82 -5.45 -12.17 -14.66
C GLU A 82 -5.18 -12.09 -13.16
N ILE A 83 -4.34 -12.97 -12.62
CA ILE A 83 -3.91 -12.93 -11.22
C ILE A 83 -3.17 -11.61 -10.92
N GLU A 84 -2.19 -11.25 -11.76
CA GLU A 84 -1.41 -10.01 -11.60
C GLU A 84 -2.30 -8.76 -11.68
N LYS A 85 -3.21 -8.68 -12.67
CA LYS A 85 -4.17 -7.57 -12.77
C LYS A 85 -5.08 -7.48 -11.55
N THR A 86 -5.51 -8.63 -11.04
CA THR A 86 -6.38 -8.70 -9.86
C THR A 86 -5.65 -8.19 -8.63
N GLU A 87 -4.40 -8.62 -8.40
CA GLU A 87 -3.54 -8.17 -7.31
C GLU A 87 -3.29 -6.65 -7.37
N ILE A 88 -2.88 -6.13 -8.54
CA ILE A 88 -2.68 -4.68 -8.75
C ILE A 88 -3.98 -3.89 -8.49
N THR A 89 -5.12 -4.43 -8.88
CA THR A 89 -6.43 -3.78 -8.67
C THR A 89 -6.79 -3.73 -7.19
N TYR A 90 -6.57 -4.82 -6.45
CA TYR A 90 -6.79 -4.85 -5.01
C TYR A 90 -5.86 -3.88 -4.28
N GLU A 91 -4.56 -3.91 -4.57
CA GLU A 91 -3.60 -2.98 -3.96
C GLU A 91 -3.99 -1.52 -4.20
N LYS A 92 -4.31 -1.16 -5.46
CA LYS A 92 -4.70 0.20 -5.81
C LYS A 92 -5.97 0.65 -5.09
N ASN A 93 -6.96 -0.23 -4.95
CA ASN A 93 -8.19 0.06 -4.23
C ASN A 93 -7.94 0.24 -2.72
N ASP A 94 -7.07 -0.57 -2.14
CA ASP A 94 -6.68 -0.46 -0.73
C ASP A 94 -5.93 0.85 -0.46
N TYR A 95 -4.97 1.23 -1.31
CA TYR A 95 -4.29 2.53 -1.21
C TYR A 95 -5.28 3.70 -1.30
N LYS A 96 -6.24 3.64 -2.22
CA LYS A 96 -7.29 4.66 -2.34
C LYS A 96 -8.14 4.73 -1.08
N PHE A 97 -8.50 3.59 -0.49
CA PHE A 97 -9.29 3.57 0.74
C PHE A 97 -8.51 4.11 1.94
N ILE A 98 -7.24 3.69 2.10
CA ILE A 98 -6.36 4.14 3.18
C ILE A 98 -6.10 5.64 3.08
N SER A 99 -5.75 6.15 1.90
CA SER A 99 -5.53 7.58 1.69
C SER A 99 -6.78 8.42 2.00
N GLN A 100 -7.96 7.99 1.54
CA GLN A 100 -9.21 8.68 1.88
C GLN A 100 -9.53 8.66 3.39
N LYS A 101 -9.20 7.55 4.08
CA LYS A 101 -9.35 7.45 5.53
C LYS A 101 -8.39 8.41 6.25
N GLN A 102 -7.12 8.42 5.86
CA GLN A 102 -6.10 9.30 6.42
C GLN A 102 -6.45 10.78 6.21
N GLU A 103 -6.94 11.16 5.02
CA GLU A 103 -7.35 12.54 4.75
C GLU A 103 -8.49 12.99 5.69
N ARG A 104 -9.48 12.11 5.91
CA ARG A 104 -10.56 12.38 6.89
C ARG A 104 -10.03 12.50 8.31
N GLU A 105 -9.13 11.62 8.73
CA GLU A 105 -8.53 11.65 10.06
C GLU A 105 -7.71 12.93 10.27
N ILE A 106 -6.90 13.33 9.28
CA ILE A 106 -6.14 14.60 9.30
C ILE A 106 -7.09 15.79 9.43
N ALA A 107 -8.19 15.81 8.68
CA ALA A 107 -9.18 16.89 8.77
C ALA A 107 -9.82 16.97 10.16
N ILE A 108 -10.15 15.83 10.78
CA ILE A 108 -10.68 15.77 12.15
C ILE A 108 -9.65 16.27 13.16
N LEU A 109 -8.41 15.80 13.07
CA LEU A 109 -7.32 16.21 13.96
C LEU A 109 -7.03 17.70 13.85
N LYS A 110 -7.02 18.27 12.64
CA LYS A 110 -6.85 19.71 12.42
C LYS A 110 -7.98 20.51 13.08
N ARG A 111 -9.23 20.06 12.98
CA ARG A 111 -10.37 20.71 13.64
C ARG A 111 -10.25 20.64 15.16
N ALA A 112 -9.92 19.46 15.70
CA ALA A 112 -9.72 19.27 17.13
C ALA A 112 -8.57 20.15 17.67
N LEU A 113 -7.48 20.28 16.90
CA LEU A 113 -6.36 21.15 17.26
C LEU A 113 -6.79 22.63 17.29
N ALA A 114 -7.49 23.09 16.24
CA ALA A 114 -8.00 24.46 16.19
C ALA A 114 -8.96 24.78 17.35
N GLU A 115 -9.81 23.84 17.75
CA GLU A 115 -10.68 23.99 18.92
C GLU A 115 -9.87 24.10 20.22
N LYS A 116 -8.83 23.27 20.38
CA LYS A 116 -7.95 23.34 21.55
C LYS A 116 -7.20 24.66 21.63
N ASP A 117 -6.71 25.16 20.51
CA ASP A 117 -6.02 26.46 20.45
C ASP A 117 -6.96 27.60 20.86
N GLN A 118 -8.21 27.60 20.40
CA GLN A 118 -9.23 28.57 20.84
C GLN A 118 -9.48 28.50 22.35
N VAL A 119 -9.59 27.29 22.92
CA VAL A 119 -9.78 27.11 24.37
C VAL A 119 -8.56 27.61 25.15
N VAL A 120 -7.35 27.40 24.65
CA VAL A 120 -6.10 27.88 25.27
C VAL A 120 -6.04 29.41 25.21
N GLU A 121 -6.39 30.03 24.09
CA GLU A 121 -6.46 31.48 23.96
C GLU A 121 -7.49 32.11 24.91
N ALA A 122 -8.69 31.53 24.99
CA ALA A 122 -9.73 31.97 25.91
C ALA A 122 -9.23 31.94 27.36
N LYS A 123 -8.65 30.81 27.81
CA LYS A 123 -8.05 30.69 29.15
C LYS A 123 -6.92 31.68 29.41
N ARG A 124 -6.09 31.96 28.40
CA ARG A 124 -5.00 32.93 28.51
C ARG A 124 -5.56 34.35 28.67
N SER A 125 -6.62 34.68 27.94
CA SER A 125 -7.30 35.98 28.05
C SER A 125 -7.99 36.16 29.40
N ASP A 126 -8.66 35.13 29.92
CA ASP A 126 -9.30 35.15 31.25
C ASP A 126 -8.27 35.35 32.35
N LYS A 127 -7.14 34.61 32.29
CA LYS A 127 -6.04 34.75 33.23
C LYS A 127 -5.49 36.17 33.23
N ARG A 128 -5.29 36.77 32.04
CA ARG A 128 -4.83 38.16 31.92
C ARG A 128 -5.85 39.12 32.51
N THR A 129 -7.14 38.98 32.23
CA THR A 129 -8.19 39.83 32.81
C THR A 129 -8.19 39.74 34.33
N TYR A 130 -8.05 38.54 34.89
CA TYR A 130 -7.95 38.34 36.34
C TYR A 130 -6.71 39.00 36.95
N GLU A 131 -5.53 38.87 36.31
CA GLU A 131 -4.30 39.52 36.74
C GLU A 131 -4.44 41.06 36.74
N TRP A 132 -5.03 41.65 35.70
CA TRP A 132 -5.21 43.09 35.61
C TRP A 132 -6.26 43.62 36.59
N THR A 133 -7.38 42.92 36.77
CA THR A 133 -8.43 43.33 37.71
C THR A 133 -7.95 43.27 39.16
N THR A 134 -7.24 42.21 39.54
CA THR A 134 -6.64 42.09 40.88
C THR A 134 -5.57 43.15 41.14
N LEU A 135 -4.73 43.46 40.15
CA LEU A 135 -3.74 44.54 40.23
C LEU A 135 -4.40 45.92 40.42
N ILE A 136 -5.43 46.23 39.62
CA ILE A 136 -6.18 47.49 39.74
C ILE A 136 -6.85 47.60 41.10
N PHE A 137 -7.49 46.53 41.57
CA PHE A 137 -8.12 46.49 42.88
C PHE A 137 -7.10 46.71 44.01
N PHE A 138 -5.96 46.03 43.96
CA PHE A 138 -4.88 46.17 44.95
C PHE A 138 -4.32 47.60 45.00
N LEU A 139 -4.01 48.19 43.84
CA LEU A 139 -3.55 49.57 43.75
C LEU A 139 -4.61 50.56 44.26
N GLY A 140 -5.86 50.37 43.87
CA GLY A 140 -6.98 51.17 44.35
C GLY A 140 -7.09 51.14 45.88
N THR A 141 -7.11 49.95 46.48
CA THR A 141 -7.17 49.81 47.95
C THR A 141 -5.96 50.42 48.64
N SER A 142 -4.77 50.32 48.06
CA SER A 142 -3.54 50.90 48.63
C SER A 142 -3.57 52.43 48.59
N ILE A 143 -4.05 53.03 47.51
CA ILE A 143 -4.21 54.49 47.38
C ILE A 143 -5.26 55.00 48.37
N PHE A 144 -6.42 54.35 48.45
CA PHE A 144 -7.47 54.72 49.41
C PHE A 144 -6.99 54.59 50.85
N ALA A 145 -6.27 53.52 51.19
CA ALA A 145 -5.68 53.34 52.51
C ALA A 145 -4.66 54.45 52.84
N PHE A 146 -3.81 54.82 51.88
CA PHE A 146 -2.84 55.91 52.05
C PHE A 146 -3.53 57.27 52.29
N LEU A 147 -4.54 57.60 51.48
CA LEU A 147 -5.33 58.84 51.64
C LEU A 147 -6.03 58.89 53.00
N TYR A 148 -6.63 57.77 53.42
CA TYR A 148 -7.29 57.66 54.72
C TYR A 148 -6.34 57.87 55.90
N ILE A 149 -5.15 57.27 55.86
CA ILE A 149 -4.12 57.46 56.89
C ILE A 149 -3.63 58.91 56.90
N LYS A 150 -3.42 59.51 55.73
CA LYS A 150 -3.00 60.92 55.61
C LYS A 150 -4.04 61.86 56.23
N GLU A 151 -5.31 61.68 55.90
CA GLU A 151 -6.41 62.49 56.45
C GLU A 151 -6.51 62.36 57.98
N ARG A 152 -6.46 61.13 58.51
CA ARG A 152 -6.45 60.89 59.96
C ARG A 152 -5.22 61.47 60.67
N LYS A 153 -4.05 61.51 60.03
CA LYS A 153 -2.85 62.16 60.59
C LYS A 153 -3.00 63.69 60.64
N ILE A 154 -3.62 64.30 59.64
CA ILE A 154 -3.89 65.74 59.62
C ILE A 154 -4.91 66.11 60.71
N LEU A 155 -5.96 65.30 60.89
CA LEU A 155 -6.98 65.51 61.93
C LEU A 155 -6.50 65.29 63.37
N LYS A 156 -5.45 64.48 63.58
CA LYS A 156 -4.83 64.25 64.91
C LYS A 156 -3.63 65.15 65.19
N GLY A 157 -3.19 65.95 64.20
CA GLY A 157 -2.08 66.89 64.28
C GLY A 157 -2.52 68.33 64.59
N LEU A 158 -3.75 68.50 65.09
CA LEU A 158 -4.32 69.73 65.61
C LEU A 158 -4.78 69.50 67.05
#